data_AF-M5BM51-F1
#
_entry.id   AF-M5BM51-F1
#
_cell.length_a   1.000
_cell.length_b   1.000
_cell.length_c   1.000
_cell.angle_alpha   90.00
_cell.angle_beta   90.00
_cell.angle_gamma   90.00
#
_symmetry.space_group_name_H-M   'P 1'
#
loop_
_entity.id
_entity.type
_entity.pdbx_description
1 polymer ?
#
loop_
_entity_poly.entity_id
_entity_poly.type
_entity_poly.pdbx_seq_one_letter_code
_entity_poly.pdbx_strand_id
1 'polypeptide(L)'
;MFRNEGVLYRVNPISGYPDLTSYREELLRSSELQTIILINIGGILELLSEEWFAEFPQDVTIHVIDSTRPQNLSNLFAPGREGERVRVWDNGEALKLEKQKEAYEAFLYAVDSSSDESDGDDDDEELGDMEENGAEDGEDSDNDRPRQRRKLNTGKPSSQQRREQRRMREKHREIIDKYYCSGASYGPSASGTVYVLASYLQLAVNETLWLAIVGLTYQYISARISRDDYDYWQVVYADEVARLNPRVDLNASAALHADDTGIRSCQELRFTLYRHWTLYDSMYHSPYVAGKMNIWKERGRRNLAAMFAKMG
;
A
#
# COMPACT_ATOMS: atom_id res chain seq x y z
N MET A 1 20.69 12.25 -5.87
CA MET A 1 19.96 13.38 -5.26
C MET A 1 20.64 13.86 -3.99
N PHE A 2 20.54 13.17 -2.85
CA PHE A 2 21.13 13.67 -1.57
C PHE A 2 22.62 14.02 -1.66
N ARG A 3 23.42 13.20 -2.34
CA ARG A 3 24.83 13.50 -2.58
C ARG A 3 25.07 14.80 -3.35
N ASN A 4 24.20 15.16 -4.29
CA ASN A 4 24.32 16.38 -5.08
C ASN A 4 24.00 17.62 -4.23
N GLU A 5 23.08 17.46 -3.27
CA GLU A 5 22.68 18.51 -2.33
C GLU A 5 23.57 18.58 -1.07
N GLY A 6 24.62 17.75 -0.98
CA GLY A 6 25.51 17.72 0.18
C GLY A 6 24.85 17.23 1.47
N VAL A 7 23.69 16.58 1.38
CA VAL A 7 22.98 16.02 2.53
C VAL A 7 23.72 14.76 2.99
N LEU A 8 24.04 14.69 4.28
CA LEU A 8 24.58 13.47 4.90
C LEU A 8 23.46 12.44 5.07
N TYR A 9 23.70 11.23 4.59
CA TYR A 9 22.73 10.14 4.69
C TYR A 9 23.45 8.80 4.89
N ARG A 10 22.71 7.85 5.46
CA ARG A 10 23.14 6.45 5.60
C ARG A 10 22.13 5.55 4.91
N VAL A 11 22.61 4.61 4.11
CA VAL A 11 21.78 3.57 3.47
C VAL A 11 22.11 2.24 4.11
N ASN A 12 21.10 1.54 4.61
CA ASN A 12 21.26 0.22 5.19
C ASN A 12 20.34 -0.76 4.48
N PRO A 13 20.87 -1.87 3.94
CA PRO A 13 20.03 -2.95 3.45
C PRO A 13 19.37 -3.65 4.63
N ILE A 14 18.06 -3.91 4.51
CA ILE A 14 17.28 -4.63 5.51
C ILE A 14 16.85 -5.95 4.89
N SER A 15 17.23 -7.05 5.52
CA SER A 15 16.95 -8.41 5.04
C SER A 15 15.54 -8.90 5.39
N GLY A 16 14.93 -8.34 6.44
CA GLY A 16 13.57 -8.66 6.88
C GLY A 16 13.19 -7.93 8.16
N TYR A 17 12.03 -8.25 8.71
CA TYR A 17 11.49 -7.60 9.91
C TYR A 17 12.38 -7.69 11.16
N PRO A 18 13.00 -8.83 11.51
CA PRO A 18 13.89 -8.90 12.69
C PRO A 18 15.11 -7.99 12.58
N ASP A 19 15.63 -7.83 11.37
CA ASP A 19 16.76 -6.95 11.05
C ASP A 19 16.33 -5.47 11.17
N LEU A 20 15.12 -5.14 10.71
CA LEU A 20 14.52 -3.82 10.89
C LEU A 20 14.35 -3.46 12.37
N THR A 21 13.84 -4.39 13.19
CA THR A 21 13.70 -4.19 14.64
C THR A 21 15.05 -3.98 15.32
N SER A 22 16.07 -4.76 14.94
CA SER A 22 17.43 -4.59 15.47
C SER A 22 18.03 -3.23 15.10
N TYR A 23 17.80 -2.78 13.86
CA TYR A 23 18.27 -1.49 13.38
C TYR A 23 17.52 -0.31 14.00
N ARG A 24 16.22 -0.48 14.28
CA ARG A 24 15.40 0.48 15.03
C ARG A 24 16.02 0.80 16.39
N GLU A 25 16.48 -0.20 17.15
CA GLU A 25 17.16 -0.01 18.44
C GLU A 25 18.49 0.76 18.32
N GLU A 26 19.19 0.64 17.20
CA GLU A 26 20.36 1.47 16.89
C GLU A 26 19.96 2.92 16.58
N LEU A 27 18.90 3.11 15.79
CA LEU A 27 18.40 4.43 15.41
C LEU A 27 17.85 5.23 16.60
N LEU A 28 17.18 4.58 17.56
CA LEU A 28 16.68 5.22 18.78
C LEU A 28 17.80 5.87 19.61
N ARG A 29 19.01 5.33 19.55
CA ARG A 29 20.19 5.88 20.24
C ARG A 29 20.78 7.11 19.53
N SER A 30 20.33 7.42 18.32
CA SER A 30 20.85 8.52 17.51
C SER A 30 20.04 9.79 17.74
N SER A 31 20.56 10.71 18.57
CA SER A 31 19.88 11.97 18.89
C SER A 31 19.81 12.98 17.73
N GLU A 32 20.61 12.79 16.68
CA GLU A 32 20.64 13.67 15.49
C GLU A 32 19.69 13.20 14.37
N LEU A 33 18.97 12.09 14.58
CA LEU A 33 18.09 11.54 13.56
C LEU A 33 16.86 12.43 13.37
N GLN A 34 16.63 12.91 12.14
CA GLN A 34 15.48 13.74 11.80
C GLN A 34 14.52 13.06 10.80
N THR A 35 15.04 12.17 9.96
CA THR A 35 14.27 11.60 8.85
C THR A 35 14.63 10.16 8.62
N ILE A 36 13.60 9.31 8.55
CA ILE A 36 13.67 7.90 8.17
C ILE A 36 12.97 7.75 6.83
N ILE A 37 13.59 7.08 5.86
CA ILE A 37 12.97 6.77 4.57
C ILE A 37 12.96 5.26 4.39
N LEU A 38 11.76 4.69 4.38
CA LEU A 38 11.51 3.27 4.15
C LEU A 38 11.21 3.06 2.66
N ILE A 39 11.95 2.18 2.01
CA ILE A 39 11.80 1.89 0.57
C ILE A 39 11.40 0.42 0.41
N ASN A 40 10.25 0.18 -0.24
CA ASN A 40 9.63 -1.15 -0.41
C ASN A 40 9.43 -1.93 0.89
N ILE A 41 9.26 -1.21 2.01
CA ILE A 41 8.91 -1.75 3.31
C ILE A 41 8.07 -0.73 4.06
N GLY A 42 7.20 -1.20 4.96
CA GLY A 42 6.39 -0.34 5.82
C GLY A 42 5.00 -0.02 5.30
N GLY A 43 4.66 -0.39 4.06
CA GLY A 43 3.31 -0.13 3.52
C GLY A 43 2.21 -0.84 4.32
N ILE A 44 2.44 -2.10 4.70
CA ILE A 44 1.46 -2.94 5.43
C ILE A 44 1.60 -2.81 6.96
N LEU A 45 2.77 -2.41 7.43
CA LEU A 45 3.08 -2.33 8.87
C LEU A 45 2.34 -1.17 9.53
N GLU A 46 1.95 -1.34 10.78
CA GLU A 46 1.46 -0.24 11.61
C GLU A 46 2.66 0.50 12.22
N LEU A 47 3.14 1.55 11.56
CA LEU A 47 4.43 2.17 11.90
C LEU A 47 4.42 2.89 13.26
N LEU A 48 3.23 3.28 13.72
CA LEU A 48 3.02 3.94 15.00
C LEU A 48 2.79 2.96 16.15
N SER A 49 3.02 1.66 15.98
CA SER A 49 3.01 0.72 17.10
C SER A 49 4.33 0.75 17.87
N GLU A 50 4.29 0.29 19.12
CA GLU A 50 5.46 0.11 20.00
C GLU A 50 6.51 -0.83 19.41
N GLU A 51 6.12 -1.72 18.51
CA GLU A 51 7.03 -2.63 17.80
C GLU A 51 7.92 -1.89 16.78
N TRP A 52 7.44 -0.76 16.25
CA TRP A 52 8.08 -0.05 15.15
C TRP A 52 8.65 1.31 15.56
N PHE A 53 7.89 2.39 15.41
CA PHE A 53 8.43 3.75 15.54
C PHE A 53 7.68 4.64 16.55
N ALA A 54 6.78 4.10 17.36
CA ALA A 54 6.05 4.87 18.38
C ALA A 54 6.98 5.62 19.35
N GLU A 55 8.05 4.96 19.79
CA GLU A 55 8.99 5.51 20.79
C GLU A 55 9.92 6.60 20.24
N PHE A 56 9.94 6.81 18.92
CA PHE A 56 10.81 7.82 18.33
C PHE A 56 10.30 9.23 18.65
N PRO A 57 11.18 10.22 18.79
CA PRO A 57 10.79 11.61 18.96
C PRO A 57 9.81 12.10 17.87
N GLN A 58 8.85 12.96 18.24
CA GLN A 58 7.77 13.40 17.34
C GLN A 58 8.27 14.29 16.17
N ASP A 59 9.46 14.86 16.27
CA ASP A 59 10.14 15.60 15.22
C ASP A 59 10.74 14.69 14.13
N VAL A 60 10.89 13.39 14.40
CA VAL A 60 11.38 12.43 13.40
C VAL A 60 10.29 12.12 12.38
N THR A 61 10.51 12.57 11.15
CA THR A 61 9.65 12.24 10.00
C THR A 61 9.96 10.86 9.46
N ILE A 62 8.92 10.08 9.15
CA ILE A 62 9.02 8.74 8.56
C ILE A 62 8.37 8.77 7.18
N HIS A 63 9.15 8.65 6.12
CA HIS A 63 8.65 8.52 4.75
C HIS A 63 8.53 7.06 4.36
N VAL A 64 7.40 6.68 3.76
CA VAL A 64 7.15 5.33 3.25
C VAL A 64 7.00 5.40 1.73
N ILE A 65 7.94 4.80 1.02
CA ILE A 65 7.91 4.67 -0.44
C ILE A 65 7.79 3.18 -0.75
N ASP A 66 6.55 2.68 -0.73
CA ASP A 66 6.27 1.26 -0.88
C ASP A 66 5.21 1.01 -1.96
N SER A 67 5.50 0.01 -2.79
CA SER A 67 4.58 -0.48 -3.81
C SER A 67 3.57 -1.46 -3.25
N THR A 68 3.78 -2.08 -2.10
CA THR A 68 2.83 -3.06 -1.55
C THR A 68 1.48 -2.43 -1.20
N ARG A 69 0.41 -3.19 -1.42
CA ARG A 69 -0.97 -2.84 -1.10
C ARG A 69 -1.68 -4.05 -0.47
N PRO A 70 -2.65 -3.86 0.42
CA PRO A 70 -3.17 -2.58 0.92
C PRO A 70 -2.18 -1.83 1.82
N GLN A 71 -2.33 -0.51 1.89
CA GLN A 71 -1.58 0.34 2.83
C GLN A 71 -2.21 0.24 4.22
N ASN A 72 -1.43 0.37 5.28
CA ASN A 72 -1.99 0.41 6.62
C ASN A 72 -2.79 1.71 6.83
N LEU A 73 -4.04 1.59 7.28
CA LEU A 73 -4.93 2.73 7.51
C LEU A 73 -4.41 3.65 8.62
N SER A 74 -3.68 3.13 9.61
CA SER A 74 -3.09 3.99 10.65
C SER A 74 -1.99 4.88 10.07
N ASN A 75 -1.16 4.36 9.18
CA ASN A 75 -0.13 5.17 8.49
C ASN A 75 -0.73 6.25 7.59
N LEU A 76 -1.95 6.03 7.07
CA LEU A 76 -2.63 6.97 6.18
C LEU A 76 -3.48 8.01 6.91
N PHE A 77 -4.16 7.61 7.99
CA PHE A 77 -5.27 8.35 8.56
C PHE A 77 -5.17 8.55 10.08
N ALA A 78 -4.08 8.15 10.74
CA ALA A 78 -3.89 8.48 12.15
C ALA A 78 -3.99 10.00 12.39
N PRO A 79 -4.83 10.47 13.32
CA PRO A 79 -4.97 11.89 13.60
C PRO A 79 -3.82 12.42 14.48
N GLY A 80 -3.65 13.73 14.49
CA GLY A 80 -2.70 14.41 15.37
C GLY A 80 -1.25 14.39 14.91
N ARG A 81 -0.37 14.94 15.75
CA ARG A 81 1.06 15.14 15.41
C ARG A 81 1.80 13.82 15.16
N GLU A 82 1.37 12.73 15.81
CA GLU A 82 1.94 11.40 15.62
C GLU A 82 1.57 10.78 14.27
N GLY A 83 0.38 11.06 13.75
CA GLY A 83 0.03 10.69 12.38
C GLY A 83 0.78 11.51 11.33
N GLU A 84 0.87 12.83 11.52
CA GLU A 84 1.47 13.76 10.54
C GLU A 84 2.97 13.54 10.25
N ARG A 85 3.67 12.87 11.16
CA ARG A 85 5.08 12.49 10.96
C ARG A 85 5.24 11.28 10.03
N VAL A 86 4.22 10.45 9.83
CA VAL A 86 4.23 9.36 8.86
C VAL A 86 3.73 9.89 7.51
N ARG A 87 4.59 9.82 6.49
CA ARG A 87 4.33 10.35 5.15
C ARG A 87 4.41 9.22 4.15
N VAL A 88 3.26 8.65 3.82
CA VAL A 88 3.14 7.62 2.78
C VAL A 88 3.11 8.26 1.40
N TRP A 89 3.99 7.83 0.51
CA TRP A 89 4.08 8.32 -0.86
C TRP A 89 3.19 7.45 -1.73
N ASP A 90 2.13 8.05 -2.26
CA ASP A 90 1.09 7.33 -3.00
C ASP A 90 0.72 8.08 -4.30
N ASN A 91 0.14 7.36 -5.26
CA ASN A 91 -0.32 7.88 -6.54
C ASN A 91 -1.74 8.47 -6.50
N GLY A 92 -2.29 8.72 -5.31
CA GLY A 92 -3.64 9.23 -5.11
C GLY A 92 -4.71 8.14 -4.95
N GLU A 93 -4.31 6.88 -4.76
CA GLU A 93 -5.21 5.80 -4.33
C GLU A 93 -5.78 6.05 -2.93
N ALA A 94 -4.97 6.59 -2.01
CA ALA A 94 -5.40 6.93 -0.66
C ALA A 94 -6.57 7.95 -0.64
N LEU A 95 -6.62 8.86 -1.63
CA LEU A 95 -7.72 9.81 -1.78
C LEU A 95 -9.06 9.13 -2.11
N LYS A 96 -9.02 7.92 -2.67
CA LYS A 96 -10.23 7.15 -3.02
C LYS A 96 -10.78 6.35 -1.83
N LEU A 97 -10.07 6.32 -0.70
CA LEU A 97 -10.39 5.52 0.49
C LEU A 97 -11.25 6.28 1.51
N GLU A 98 -12.13 7.17 1.07
CA GLU A 98 -12.96 8.00 1.97
C GLU A 98 -13.81 7.17 2.96
N LYS A 99 -14.40 6.07 2.48
CA LYS A 99 -15.21 5.16 3.32
C LYS A 99 -14.38 4.45 4.38
N GLN A 100 -13.17 4.04 4.01
CA GLN A 100 -12.23 3.37 4.92
C GLN A 100 -11.70 4.36 5.94
N LYS A 101 -11.43 5.60 5.52
CA LYS A 101 -11.04 6.70 6.41
C LYS A 101 -12.14 6.96 7.45
N GLU A 102 -13.39 7.15 7.02
CA GLU A 102 -14.52 7.37 7.92
C GLU A 102 -14.70 6.21 8.91
N ALA A 103 -14.63 4.96 8.42
CA ALA A 103 -14.72 3.77 9.26
C ALA A 103 -13.57 3.69 10.27
N TYR A 104 -12.34 4.04 9.86
CA TYR A 104 -11.15 4.03 10.70
C TYR A 104 -11.20 5.11 11.79
N GLU A 105 -11.55 6.34 11.43
CA GLU A 105 -11.73 7.45 12.39
C GLU A 105 -12.83 7.09 13.42
N ALA A 106 -13.97 6.58 12.95
CA ALA A 106 -15.06 6.16 13.83
C ALA A 106 -14.65 5.01 14.76
N PHE A 107 -13.83 4.07 14.28
CA PHE A 107 -13.27 3.00 15.11
C PHE A 107 -12.36 3.56 16.21
N LEU A 108 -11.44 4.47 15.86
CA LEU A 108 -10.48 5.05 16.80
C LEU A 108 -11.17 5.83 17.93
N TYR A 109 -12.12 6.70 17.61
CA TYR A 109 -12.85 7.47 18.64
C TYR A 109 -13.82 6.60 19.46
N ALA A 110 -14.32 5.49 18.90
CA ALA A 110 -15.19 4.58 19.63
C ALA A 110 -14.45 3.75 20.69
N VAL A 111 -13.16 3.48 20.48
CA VAL A 111 -12.28 2.82 21.46
C VAL A 111 -11.99 3.76 22.63
N ASP A 112 -11.70 5.03 22.34
CA ASP A 112 -11.41 6.05 23.37
C ASP A 112 -12.63 6.36 24.26
N SER A 113 -13.84 6.23 23.73
CA SER A 113 -15.08 6.31 24.55
C SER A 113 -15.43 5.03 25.32
N SER A 114 -14.76 3.89 25.05
CA SER A 114 -15.08 2.60 25.70
C SER A 114 -14.25 2.31 26.95
N SER A 115 -13.17 3.06 27.20
CA SER A 115 -12.34 2.91 28.40
C SER A 115 -13.04 3.31 29.71
N ASP A 116 -14.30 3.78 29.65
CA ASP A 116 -15.09 4.24 30.79
C ASP A 116 -16.39 3.42 31.02
N GLU A 117 -16.64 2.36 30.23
CA GLU A 117 -17.78 1.46 30.43
C GLU A 117 -17.26 0.05 30.74
N SER A 118 -16.91 -0.19 32.01
CA SER A 118 -16.72 -1.52 32.57
C SER A 118 -17.93 -2.40 32.22
N ASP A 119 -17.67 -3.53 31.56
CA ASP A 119 -18.62 -4.61 31.31
C ASP A 119 -19.32 -5.01 32.62
N GLY A 120 -20.58 -4.62 32.75
CA GLY A 120 -21.53 -5.28 33.63
C GLY A 120 -22.35 -6.23 32.77
N ASP A 121 -21.98 -7.51 32.77
CA ASP A 121 -22.87 -8.59 32.36
C ASP A 121 -24.11 -8.54 33.26
N ASP A 122 -25.23 -8.05 32.72
CA ASP A 122 -26.55 -8.37 33.26
C ASP A 122 -27.19 -9.38 32.28
N ASP A 123 -27.06 -10.66 32.66
CA ASP A 123 -27.92 -11.76 32.23
C ASP A 123 -29.37 -11.43 32.63
N ASP A 124 -30.11 -10.75 31.76
CA ASP A 124 -31.56 -10.66 31.90
C ASP A 124 -32.20 -11.90 31.26
N GLU A 125 -32.43 -12.90 32.11
CA GLU A 125 -33.26 -14.08 31.82
C GLU A 125 -34.64 -13.65 31.29
N GLU A 126 -34.99 -14.16 30.10
CA GLU A 126 -36.35 -14.09 29.56
C GLU A 126 -37.32 -14.88 30.46
N LEU A 127 -37.95 -14.20 31.42
CA LEU A 127 -39.17 -14.70 32.05
C LEU A 127 -40.35 -14.45 31.10
N GLY A 128 -40.66 -15.49 30.32
CA GLY A 128 -41.91 -15.59 29.58
C GLY A 128 -43.10 -15.68 30.53
N ASP A 129 -44.11 -14.83 30.31
CA ASP A 129 -45.42 -15.00 30.92
C ASP A 129 -46.42 -15.40 29.84
N MET A 130 -46.91 -16.62 29.96
CA MET A 130 -48.02 -17.19 29.21
C MET A 130 -49.34 -16.58 29.69
N GLU A 131 -50.28 -16.42 28.76
CA GLU A 131 -51.77 -16.54 28.85
C GLU A 131 -52.44 -16.16 30.20
N GLU A 132 -53.50 -15.35 30.27
CA GLU A 132 -54.82 -15.71 29.73
C GLU A 132 -55.85 -14.57 29.97
N ASN A 133 -56.92 -14.61 29.19
CA ASN A 133 -58.17 -13.84 29.15
C ASN A 133 -58.75 -13.22 30.45
N GLY A 134 -59.48 -12.11 30.30
CA GLY A 134 -60.53 -11.70 31.24
C GLY A 134 -61.07 -10.29 30.99
N ALA A 135 -62.37 -10.18 30.77
CA ALA A 135 -63.09 -8.98 30.38
C ALA A 135 -63.55 -8.07 31.56
N GLU A 136 -64.09 -6.91 31.17
CA GLU A 136 -65.08 -6.05 31.85
C GLU A 136 -64.63 -4.90 32.78
N ASP A 137 -64.96 -3.69 32.30
CA ASP A 137 -65.66 -2.55 32.93
C ASP A 137 -65.34 -2.06 34.36
N GLY A 138 -65.25 -0.73 34.47
CA GLY A 138 -65.36 -0.01 35.75
C GLY A 138 -64.88 1.43 35.70
N GLU A 139 -65.84 2.36 35.69
CA GLU A 139 -65.63 3.81 35.81
C GLU A 139 -65.12 4.23 37.20
N ASP A 140 -64.43 5.38 37.17
CA ASP A 140 -64.52 6.51 38.10
C ASP A 140 -63.52 6.72 39.27
N SER A 141 -63.13 8.00 39.35
CA SER A 141 -62.79 8.80 40.55
C SER A 141 -61.34 8.87 41.11
N ASP A 142 -60.85 10.12 41.03
CA ASP A 142 -60.11 10.93 42.01
C ASP A 142 -58.60 10.75 42.30
N ASN A 143 -57.88 11.81 41.85
CA ASN A 143 -56.79 12.54 42.51
C ASN A 143 -56.11 11.90 43.73
N ASP A 144 -54.82 11.54 43.58
CA ASP A 144 -53.76 12.15 44.40
C ASP A 144 -52.36 11.91 43.81
N ARG A 145 -51.57 12.99 43.68
CA ARG A 145 -50.17 12.92 43.23
C ARG A 145 -49.24 12.76 44.44
N PRO A 146 -48.30 11.80 44.42
CA PRO A 146 -47.03 11.98 45.12
C PRO A 146 -45.90 12.14 44.09
N ARG A 147 -45.44 13.39 43.99
CA ARG A 147 -44.11 13.85 43.55
C ARG A 147 -43.12 12.75 43.10
N GLN A 148 -43.10 12.47 41.79
CA GLN A 148 -41.92 11.89 41.16
C GLN A 148 -40.75 12.86 41.34
N ARG A 149 -39.85 12.54 42.27
CA ARG A 149 -38.50 13.10 42.31
C ARG A 149 -37.90 12.86 40.92
N ARG A 150 -37.75 13.92 40.12
CA ARG A 150 -36.91 13.91 38.93
C ARG A 150 -35.54 13.42 39.36
N LYS A 151 -35.26 12.12 39.12
CA LYS A 151 -33.88 11.63 39.07
C LYS A 151 -33.23 12.48 37.98
N LEU A 152 -32.25 13.27 38.36
CA LEU A 152 -31.36 13.91 37.40
C LEU A 152 -30.86 12.79 36.48
N ASN A 153 -31.23 12.87 35.21
CA ASN A 153 -30.77 12.00 34.14
C ASN A 153 -29.25 12.19 34.04
N THR A 154 -28.49 11.42 34.80
CA THR A 154 -27.12 11.06 34.43
C THR A 154 -27.28 10.13 33.23
N GLY A 155 -27.23 10.74 32.06
CA GLY A 155 -27.72 10.20 30.79
C GLY A 155 -26.96 8.96 30.34
N LYS A 156 -27.39 7.79 30.81
CA LYS A 156 -27.01 6.53 30.17
C LYS A 156 -27.76 6.41 28.84
N PRO A 157 -27.08 6.07 27.73
CA PRO A 157 -27.74 5.88 26.45
C PRO A 157 -28.80 4.79 26.55
N SER A 158 -29.94 4.99 25.87
CA SER A 158 -31.03 4.02 25.86
C SER A 158 -30.58 2.68 25.27
N SER A 159 -31.25 1.57 25.61
CA SER A 159 -30.96 0.25 25.03
C SER A 159 -31.01 0.26 23.50
N GLN A 160 -31.94 1.02 22.90
CA GLN A 160 -32.00 1.21 21.46
C GLN A 160 -30.77 1.96 20.90
N GLN A 161 -30.30 3.00 21.58
CA GLN A 161 -29.09 3.75 21.19
C GLN A 161 -27.83 2.88 21.29
N ARG A 162 -27.71 2.05 22.35
CA ARG A 162 -26.60 1.08 22.48
C ARG A 162 -26.60 0.07 21.34
N ARG A 163 -27.78 -0.46 20.97
CA ARG A 163 -27.94 -1.40 19.84
C ARG A 163 -27.59 -0.75 18.50
N GLU A 164 -27.98 0.50 18.29
CA GLU A 164 -27.65 1.24 17.07
C GLU A 164 -26.15 1.54 16.96
N GLN A 165 -25.53 1.98 18.05
CA GLN A 165 -24.07 2.19 18.11
C GLN A 165 -23.32 0.89 17.82
N ARG A 166 -23.75 -0.24 18.37
CA ARG A 166 -23.15 -1.56 18.08
C ARG A 166 -23.25 -1.91 16.59
N ARG A 167 -24.41 -1.72 15.97
CA ARG A 167 -24.61 -1.94 14.53
C ARG A 167 -23.71 -1.04 13.67
N MET A 168 -23.52 0.21 14.06
CA MET A 168 -22.62 1.12 13.34
C MET A 168 -21.16 0.69 13.48
N ARG A 169 -20.72 0.27 14.67
CA ARG A 169 -19.37 -0.28 14.89
C ARG A 169 -19.12 -1.53 14.05
N GLU A 170 -20.10 -2.45 14.01
CA GLU A 170 -20.02 -3.67 13.18
C GLU A 170 -19.87 -3.33 11.69
N LYS A 171 -20.61 -2.34 11.19
CA LYS A 171 -20.47 -1.87 9.79
C LYS A 171 -19.09 -1.29 9.50
N HIS A 172 -18.57 -0.42 10.37
CA HIS A 172 -17.24 0.16 10.19
C HIS A 172 -16.16 -0.92 10.24
N ARG A 173 -16.28 -1.89 11.15
CA ARG A 173 -15.39 -3.04 11.22
C ARG A 173 -15.43 -3.86 9.94
N GLU A 174 -16.60 -4.14 9.39
CA GLU A 174 -16.73 -4.88 8.13
C GLU A 174 -16.05 -4.15 6.96
N ILE A 175 -16.12 -2.82 6.90
CA ILE A 175 -15.43 -2.01 5.88
C ILE A 175 -13.91 -2.15 6.02
N ILE A 176 -13.38 -2.05 7.24
CA ILE A 176 -11.95 -2.19 7.52
C ILE A 176 -11.48 -3.61 7.21
N ASP A 177 -12.21 -4.62 7.68
CA ASP A 177 -11.89 -6.03 7.45
C ASP A 177 -11.89 -6.35 5.94
N LYS A 178 -12.87 -5.84 5.20
CA LYS A 178 -12.93 -6.00 3.73
C LYS A 178 -11.74 -5.35 3.02
N TYR A 179 -11.26 -4.21 3.52
CA TYR A 179 -10.10 -3.54 2.96
C TYR A 179 -8.82 -4.40 3.12
N TYR A 180 -8.54 -4.88 4.33
CA TYR A 180 -7.38 -5.72 4.58
C TYR A 180 -7.49 -7.12 3.97
N CYS A 181 -8.71 -7.66 3.85
CA CYS A 181 -8.96 -8.97 3.22
C CYS A 181 -9.07 -8.92 1.69
N SER A 182 -8.89 -7.76 1.05
CA SER A 182 -9.04 -7.61 -0.41
C SER A 182 -7.94 -8.29 -1.23
N GLY A 183 -6.88 -8.77 -0.56
CA GLY A 183 -5.74 -9.45 -1.16
C GLY A 183 -4.55 -8.51 -1.38
N ALA A 184 -3.35 -9.10 -1.45
CA ALA A 184 -2.13 -8.35 -1.69
C ALA A 184 -2.01 -7.96 -3.17
N SER A 185 -1.74 -6.69 -3.42
CA SER A 185 -1.47 -6.15 -4.76
C SER A 185 -0.30 -5.18 -4.72
N TYR A 186 0.03 -4.58 -5.85
CA TYR A 186 1.12 -3.61 -5.95
C TYR A 186 0.65 -2.35 -6.67
N GLY A 187 1.07 -1.20 -6.15
CA GLY A 187 1.02 0.08 -6.82
C GLY A 187 2.31 0.38 -7.61
N PRO A 188 2.58 1.65 -7.90
CA PRO A 188 3.75 2.06 -8.67
C PRO A 188 5.08 1.66 -8.03
N SER A 189 6.10 1.41 -8.85
CA SER A 189 7.46 1.11 -8.36
C SER A 189 8.02 2.28 -7.55
N ALA A 190 8.77 1.97 -6.47
CA ALA A 190 9.43 2.99 -5.67
C ALA A 190 10.35 3.89 -6.50
N SER A 191 11.08 3.32 -7.47
CA SER A 191 11.90 4.08 -8.41
C SER A 191 11.08 5.00 -9.31
N GLY A 192 9.91 4.55 -9.76
CA GLY A 192 8.98 5.37 -10.55
C GLY A 192 8.45 6.55 -9.74
N THR A 193 8.03 6.31 -8.49
CA THR A 193 7.58 7.37 -7.57
C THR A 193 8.68 8.40 -7.31
N VAL A 194 9.91 7.96 -7.03
CA VAL A 194 11.06 8.85 -6.85
C VAL A 194 11.42 9.59 -8.14
N TYR A 195 11.26 8.97 -9.30
CA TYR A 195 11.50 9.62 -10.58
C TYR A 195 10.49 10.73 -10.88
N VAL A 196 9.20 10.52 -10.58
CA VAL A 196 8.18 11.58 -10.70
C VAL A 196 8.56 12.79 -9.85
N LEU A 197 9.05 12.58 -8.63
CA LEU A 197 9.60 13.65 -7.80
C LEU A 197 10.83 14.29 -8.46
N ALA A 198 11.76 13.50 -9.00
CA ALA A 198 12.94 13.98 -9.71
C ALA A 198 12.57 14.95 -10.83
N SER A 199 11.59 14.56 -11.65
CA SER A 199 11.09 15.35 -12.77
C SER A 199 10.44 16.64 -12.27
N TYR A 200 9.66 16.59 -11.19
CA TYR A 200 9.04 17.77 -10.60
C TYR A 200 10.08 18.77 -10.07
N LEU A 201 11.15 18.27 -9.44
CA LEU A 201 12.27 19.07 -8.94
C LEU A 201 13.24 19.52 -10.05
N GLN A 202 13.00 19.17 -11.31
CA GLN A 202 13.90 19.41 -12.44
C GLN A 202 15.29 18.79 -12.26
N LEU A 203 15.38 17.70 -11.49
CA LEU A 203 16.60 16.92 -11.24
C LEU A 203 16.64 15.63 -12.07
N ALA A 204 15.68 15.44 -12.99
CA ALA A 204 15.61 14.27 -13.85
C ALA A 204 16.76 14.25 -14.87
N VAL A 205 17.57 13.20 -14.80
CA VAL A 205 18.69 12.89 -15.70
C VAL A 205 18.56 11.46 -16.23
N ASN A 206 19.33 11.11 -17.28
CA ASN A 206 19.30 9.78 -17.89
C ASN A 206 19.52 8.66 -16.86
N GLU A 207 20.42 8.83 -15.89
CA GLU A 207 20.64 7.82 -14.84
C GLU A 207 19.38 7.55 -14.01
N THR A 208 18.69 8.60 -13.57
CA THR A 208 17.44 8.47 -12.78
C THR A 208 16.31 7.86 -13.62
N LEU A 209 16.23 8.20 -14.91
CA LEU A 209 15.25 7.63 -15.83
C LEU A 209 15.53 6.14 -16.07
N TRP A 210 16.79 5.77 -16.24
CA TRP A 210 17.19 4.37 -16.40
C TRP A 210 16.80 3.53 -15.18
N LEU A 211 17.05 4.03 -13.97
CA LEU A 211 16.63 3.36 -12.74
C LEU A 211 15.11 3.21 -12.65
N ALA A 212 14.34 4.20 -13.11
CA ALA A 212 12.88 4.13 -13.19
C ALA A 212 12.42 3.05 -14.18
N ILE A 213 13.03 2.98 -15.37
CA ILE A 213 12.77 1.96 -16.38
C ILE A 213 13.07 0.55 -15.85
N VAL A 214 14.18 0.38 -15.12
CA VAL A 214 14.53 -0.90 -14.48
C VAL A 214 13.46 -1.31 -13.46
N GLY A 215 12.98 -0.40 -12.63
CA GLY A 215 11.91 -0.70 -11.67
C GLY A 215 10.57 -1.06 -12.32
N LEU A 216 10.19 -0.33 -13.38
CA LEU A 216 8.97 -0.61 -14.14
C LEU A 216 9.03 -1.98 -14.83
N THR A 217 10.13 -2.26 -15.52
CA THR A 217 10.33 -3.55 -16.21
C THR A 217 10.42 -4.71 -15.23
N TYR A 218 11.02 -4.52 -14.05
CA TYR A 218 11.00 -5.50 -12.97
C TYR A 218 9.56 -5.80 -12.52
N GLN A 219 8.74 -4.79 -12.25
CA GLN A 219 7.34 -4.99 -11.87
C GLN A 219 6.56 -5.75 -12.95
N TYR A 220 6.77 -5.43 -14.22
CA TYR A 220 6.10 -6.12 -15.32
C TYR A 220 6.57 -7.58 -15.48
N ILE A 221 7.87 -7.85 -15.33
CA ILE A 221 8.41 -9.21 -15.43
C ILE A 221 7.98 -10.08 -14.25
N SER A 222 7.89 -9.50 -13.06
CA SER A 222 7.42 -10.17 -11.84
C SER A 222 5.90 -10.25 -11.69
N ALA A 223 5.14 -9.84 -12.73
CA ALA A 223 3.68 -9.84 -12.76
C ALA A 223 3.03 -9.05 -11.59
N ARG A 224 3.69 -7.96 -11.16
CA ARG A 224 3.20 -7.07 -10.10
C ARG A 224 2.31 -5.94 -10.61
N ILE A 225 2.41 -5.62 -11.90
CA ILE A 225 1.57 -4.61 -12.56
C ILE A 225 0.87 -5.22 -13.77
N SER A 226 -0.25 -4.61 -14.17
CA SER A 226 -0.97 -5.02 -15.37
C SER A 226 -0.21 -4.64 -16.65
N ARG A 227 -0.63 -5.21 -17.77
CA ARG A 227 -0.09 -4.82 -19.07
C ARG A 227 -0.44 -3.38 -19.43
N ASP A 228 -1.66 -2.97 -19.12
CA ASP A 228 -2.16 -1.63 -19.44
C ASP A 228 -1.40 -0.57 -18.65
N ASP A 229 -1.12 -0.82 -17.36
CA ASP A 229 -0.30 0.08 -16.53
C ASP A 229 1.14 0.17 -17.05
N TYR A 230 1.72 -0.97 -17.47
CA TYR A 230 3.05 -0.98 -18.06
C TYR A 230 3.10 -0.17 -19.34
N ASP A 231 2.15 -0.36 -20.25
CA ASP A 231 2.10 0.35 -21.52
C ASP A 231 1.89 1.86 -21.30
N TYR A 232 1.06 2.26 -20.32
CA TYR A 232 0.90 3.65 -19.91
C TYR A 232 2.24 4.28 -19.47
N TRP A 233 2.94 3.66 -18.52
CA TRP A 233 4.22 4.19 -18.03
C TRP A 233 5.34 4.11 -19.07
N GLN A 234 5.31 3.13 -19.96
CA GLN A 234 6.25 3.02 -21.07
C GLN A 234 6.14 4.22 -22.01
N VAL A 235 4.92 4.68 -22.31
CA VAL A 235 4.70 5.90 -23.11
C VAL A 235 5.26 7.12 -22.38
N VAL A 236 4.94 7.28 -21.09
CA VAL A 236 5.47 8.40 -20.27
C VAL A 236 7.00 8.43 -20.26
N TYR A 237 7.65 7.27 -20.10
CA TYR A 237 9.11 7.20 -20.11
C TYR A 237 9.69 7.39 -21.51
N ALA A 238 8.99 6.99 -22.58
CA ALA A 238 9.43 7.28 -23.94
C ALA A 238 9.48 8.79 -24.23
N ASP A 239 8.49 9.54 -23.74
CA ASP A 239 8.47 11.00 -23.84
C ASP A 239 9.63 11.63 -23.04
N GLU A 240 9.93 11.12 -21.85
CA GLU A 240 11.08 11.56 -21.04
C GLU A 240 12.42 11.24 -21.72
N VAL A 241 12.54 10.09 -22.39
CA VAL A 241 13.72 9.76 -23.22
C VAL A 241 13.89 10.79 -24.33
N ALA A 242 12.81 11.12 -25.05
CA ALA A 242 12.84 12.13 -26.11
C ALA A 242 13.21 13.52 -25.59
N ARG A 243 12.75 13.88 -24.39
CA ARG A 243 13.07 15.16 -23.72
C ARG A 243 14.54 15.25 -23.31
N LEU A 244 15.10 14.19 -22.72
CA LEU A 244 16.47 14.18 -22.20
C LEU A 244 17.54 13.92 -23.27
N ASN A 245 17.16 13.30 -24.39
CA ASN A 245 18.09 12.91 -25.47
C ASN A 245 17.70 13.58 -26.80
N PRO A 246 17.66 14.93 -26.87
CA PRO A 246 17.39 15.62 -28.12
C PRO A 246 18.59 15.43 -29.05
N ARG A 247 18.38 14.81 -30.21
CA ARG A 247 19.36 14.53 -31.29
C ARG A 247 20.07 13.17 -31.22
N VAL A 248 19.30 12.12 -31.41
CA VAL A 248 19.83 10.87 -31.97
C VAL A 248 18.96 10.53 -33.17
N ASP A 249 19.59 10.27 -34.33
CA ASP A 249 18.92 9.51 -35.38
C ASP A 249 18.35 8.24 -34.76
N LEU A 250 17.03 8.19 -34.60
CA LEU A 250 16.30 7.12 -33.87
C LEU A 250 16.56 5.71 -34.42
N ASN A 251 17.24 5.61 -35.57
CA ASN A 251 17.62 4.37 -36.22
C ASN A 251 18.97 3.80 -35.72
N ALA A 252 19.80 4.59 -35.04
CA ALA A 252 21.07 4.12 -34.49
C ALA A 252 20.84 3.54 -33.09
N SER A 253 20.69 2.22 -32.99
CA SER A 253 20.70 1.49 -31.71
C SER A 253 22.10 1.42 -31.06
N ALA A 254 23.11 2.05 -31.68
CA ALA A 254 24.50 2.04 -31.25
C ALA A 254 24.87 3.36 -30.54
N ALA A 255 25.80 3.27 -29.60
CA ALA A 255 26.44 4.43 -29.00
C ALA A 255 27.16 5.25 -30.09
N LEU A 256 26.99 6.58 -30.07
CA LEU A 256 27.62 7.50 -31.01
C LEU A 256 29.12 7.66 -30.71
N HIS A 257 29.51 7.59 -29.43
CA HIS A 257 30.88 7.67 -28.94
C HIS A 257 31.02 6.97 -27.58
N ALA A 258 32.26 6.84 -27.08
CA ALA A 258 32.54 6.12 -25.84
C ALA A 258 31.80 6.70 -24.61
N ASP A 259 31.64 8.02 -24.55
CA ASP A 259 30.98 8.72 -23.43
C ASP A 259 29.46 8.91 -23.63
N ASP A 260 28.84 8.15 -24.54
CA ASP A 260 27.42 8.28 -24.85
C ASP A 260 26.56 7.58 -23.79
N THR A 261 25.99 8.37 -22.88
CA THR A 261 25.06 7.91 -21.84
C THR A 261 23.59 8.07 -22.25
N GLY A 262 23.32 8.20 -23.55
CA GLY A 262 21.98 8.45 -24.08
C GLY A 262 21.10 7.19 -24.07
N ILE A 263 19.86 7.35 -23.61
CA ILE A 263 18.86 6.26 -23.66
C ILE A 263 18.15 6.29 -25.00
N ARG A 264 17.93 5.11 -25.59
CA ARG A 264 17.29 4.95 -26.90
C ARG A 264 16.27 3.82 -26.86
N SER A 265 15.09 4.08 -27.42
CA SER A 265 14.05 3.07 -27.56
C SER A 265 14.42 2.05 -28.64
N CYS A 266 14.25 0.77 -28.35
CA CYS A 266 14.52 -0.31 -29.29
C CYS A 266 13.38 -1.35 -29.17
N GLN A 267 12.89 -1.83 -30.31
CA GLN A 267 11.96 -2.96 -30.33
C GLN A 267 12.77 -4.25 -30.23
N GLU A 268 12.57 -5.00 -29.15
CA GLU A 268 13.29 -6.24 -28.89
C GLU A 268 12.34 -7.36 -28.45
N LEU A 269 12.72 -8.60 -28.78
CA LEU A 269 12.00 -9.79 -28.34
C LEU A 269 12.24 -10.01 -26.85
N ARG A 270 11.20 -10.40 -26.12
CA ARG A 270 11.28 -10.74 -24.69
C ARG A 270 11.87 -12.14 -24.48
N PHE A 271 13.03 -12.40 -25.07
CA PHE A 271 13.79 -13.61 -24.79
C PHE A 271 14.83 -13.37 -23.68
N THR A 272 14.99 -14.36 -22.81
CA THR A 272 16.00 -14.34 -21.75
C THR A 272 17.39 -14.15 -22.37
N LEU A 273 18.09 -13.07 -21.98
CA LEU A 273 19.48 -12.79 -22.40
C LEU A 273 19.73 -12.76 -23.92
N TYR A 274 18.75 -12.32 -24.71
CA TYR A 274 18.79 -12.31 -26.19
C TYR A 274 20.09 -11.74 -26.80
N ARG A 275 20.65 -10.66 -26.22
CA ARG A 275 21.87 -10.03 -26.72
C ARG A 275 23.17 -10.71 -26.29
N HIS A 276 23.12 -11.58 -25.29
CA HIS A 276 24.30 -12.19 -24.68
C HIS A 276 24.43 -13.68 -24.99
N TRP A 277 23.33 -14.33 -25.38
CA TRP A 277 23.27 -15.76 -25.65
C TRP A 277 22.96 -16.02 -27.12
N THR A 278 23.13 -17.28 -27.54
CA THR A 278 22.63 -17.69 -28.85
C THR A 278 21.10 -17.52 -28.89
N LEU A 279 20.53 -17.31 -30.07
CA LEU A 279 19.07 -17.20 -30.23
C LEU A 279 18.37 -18.48 -29.76
N TYR A 280 18.97 -19.65 -30.01
CA TYR A 280 18.45 -20.93 -29.53
C TYR A 280 18.35 -20.98 -28.02
N ASP A 281 19.43 -20.68 -27.30
CA ASP A 281 19.45 -20.74 -25.84
C ASP A 281 18.52 -19.69 -25.23
N SER A 282 18.49 -18.48 -25.81
CA SER A 282 17.60 -17.41 -25.39
C SER A 282 16.14 -17.84 -25.48
N MET A 283 15.72 -18.45 -26.59
CA MET A 283 14.37 -19.00 -26.75
C MET A 283 14.11 -20.17 -25.81
N TYR A 284 15.05 -21.09 -25.68
CA TYR A 284 14.92 -22.27 -24.84
C TYR A 284 14.77 -21.91 -23.34
N HIS A 285 15.44 -20.87 -22.88
CA HIS A 285 15.37 -20.41 -21.49
C HIS A 285 14.31 -19.32 -21.24
N SER A 286 13.43 -19.05 -22.22
CA SER A 286 12.35 -18.07 -22.09
C SER A 286 11.05 -18.71 -21.58
N PRO A 287 10.45 -18.25 -20.46
CA PRO A 287 9.24 -18.85 -19.89
C PRO A 287 8.05 -18.91 -20.86
N TYR A 288 7.85 -17.86 -21.67
CA TYR A 288 6.76 -17.81 -22.65
C TYR A 288 6.90 -18.89 -23.73
N VAL A 289 8.10 -19.04 -24.28
CA VAL A 289 8.43 -20.06 -25.28
C VAL A 289 8.28 -21.45 -24.67
N ALA A 290 8.77 -21.62 -23.44
CA ALA A 290 8.67 -22.86 -22.70
C ALA A 290 7.22 -23.30 -22.55
N GLY A 291 6.35 -22.43 -22.04
CA GLY A 291 4.92 -22.69 -21.87
C GLY A 291 4.19 -22.95 -23.19
N LYS A 292 4.48 -22.18 -24.24
CA LYS A 292 3.77 -22.29 -25.52
C LYS A 292 4.16 -23.54 -26.32
N MET A 293 5.44 -23.92 -26.31
CA MET A 293 5.96 -25.06 -27.09
C MET A 293 6.18 -26.33 -26.27
N ASN A 294 5.98 -26.30 -24.95
CA ASN A 294 6.21 -27.43 -24.05
C ASN A 294 7.62 -28.02 -24.18
N ILE A 295 8.66 -27.17 -24.20
CA ILE A 295 10.06 -27.56 -24.48
C ILE A 295 10.69 -28.48 -23.43
N TRP A 296 10.05 -28.65 -22.27
CA TRP A 296 10.44 -29.68 -21.30
C TRP A 296 10.14 -31.10 -21.81
N LYS A 297 9.29 -31.24 -22.83
CA LYS A 297 9.04 -32.50 -23.55
C LYS A 297 9.92 -32.57 -24.79
N GLU A 298 10.34 -33.78 -25.14
CA GLU A 298 11.17 -34.02 -26.32
C GLU A 298 10.51 -33.52 -27.63
N ARG A 299 9.18 -33.73 -27.77
CA ARG A 299 8.41 -33.20 -28.90
C ARG A 299 8.50 -31.67 -29.01
N GLY A 300 8.44 -30.96 -27.88
CA GLY A 300 8.58 -29.51 -27.85
C GLY A 300 9.96 -29.05 -28.29
N ARG A 301 11.02 -29.77 -27.87
CA ARG A 301 12.40 -29.50 -28.31
C ARG A 301 12.58 -29.72 -29.81
N ARG A 302 12.05 -30.83 -30.35
CA ARG A 302 12.08 -31.10 -31.80
C ARG A 302 11.32 -30.04 -32.59
N ASN A 303 10.18 -29.57 -32.08
CA ASN A 303 9.43 -28.47 -32.70
C ASN A 303 10.22 -27.15 -32.70
N LEU A 304 10.88 -26.81 -31.60
CA LEU A 304 11.75 -25.62 -31.53
C LEU A 304 12.89 -25.74 -32.55
N ALA A 305 13.59 -26.88 -32.60
CA ALA A 305 14.64 -27.11 -33.60
C ALA A 305 14.12 -27.05 -35.04
N ALA A 306 12.93 -27.60 -35.30
CA ALA A 306 12.29 -27.52 -36.61
C ALA A 306 11.90 -26.08 -36.98
N MET A 307 11.59 -25.22 -36.00
CA MET A 307 11.35 -23.80 -36.23
C MET A 307 12.64 -23.09 -36.69
N PHE A 308 13.77 -23.34 -36.03
CA PHE A 308 15.07 -22.82 -36.47
C PHE A 308 15.44 -23.30 -37.87
N ALA A 309 15.25 -24.60 -38.16
CA ALA A 309 15.49 -25.15 -39.49
C ALA A 309 14.62 -24.50 -40.59
N LYS A 310 13.45 -23.96 -40.24
CA LYS A 310 12.59 -23.20 -41.16
C LYS A 310 13.01 -21.74 -41.30
N MET A 311 13.60 -21.16 -40.26
CA MET A 311 14.06 -19.77 -40.27
C MET A 311 15.34 -19.58 -41.10
N GLY A 312 16.16 -20.62 -41.22
CA GLY A 312 17.45 -20.59 -41.93
C GLY A 312 18.60 -20.57 -40.95
#